data_AF-A0A965PLR2-F1
#
_entry.id   AF-A0A965PLR2-F1
#
_cell.length_a   1.000
_cell.length_b   1.000
_cell.length_c   1.000
_cell.angle_alpha   90.00
_cell.angle_beta   90.00
_cell.angle_gamma   90.00
#
_symmetry.space_group_name_H-M   'P 1'
#
loop_
_entity.id
_entity.type
_entity.pdbx_description
1 polymer ?
#
loop_
_entity_poly.entity_id
_entity_poly.type
_entity_poly.pdbx_seq_one_letter_code
_entity_poly.pdbx_strand_id
1 'polypeptide(L)'
;MKVYIYSDSGVTAIDGRTLEDTRTECIQLARRKTTEAIESSGIDEKTQLNAIAGIYPPERCEAIKSYIAACRNEYLRCKALILAATSNDEADAVQFAAPPVPEGL
;
A
#
# COMPACT_ATOMS: atom_id res chain seq x y z
N MET A 1 -0.67 10.07 26.51
CA MET A 1 0.24 11.00 25.81
C MET A 1 1.62 10.38 25.81
N LYS A 2 2.28 10.26 24.65
CA LYS A 2 3.65 9.75 24.56
C LYS A 2 4.62 10.89 24.78
N VAL A 3 5.53 10.74 25.75
CA VAL A 3 6.53 11.75 26.11
C VAL A 3 7.91 11.20 25.76
N TYR A 4 8.69 12.00 25.04
CA TYR A 4 10.09 11.72 24.76
C TYR A 4 10.96 12.63 25.63
N ILE A 5 11.84 12.03 26.41
CA ILE A 5 12.83 12.72 27.22
C ILE A 5 14.19 12.51 26.54
N TYR A 6 14.77 13.59 26.06
CA TYR A 6 16.07 13.61 25.38
C TYR A 6 17.15 14.03 26.38
N SER A 7 18.22 13.25 26.50
CA SER A 7 19.40 13.58 27.30
C SER A 7 20.68 13.19 26.56
N ASP A 8 21.83 13.63 27.07
CA ASP A 8 23.16 13.30 26.51
C ASP A 8 23.43 11.79 26.50
N SER A 9 22.69 11.02 27.29
CA SER A 9 22.76 9.56 27.39
C SER A 9 21.76 8.82 26.50
N GLY A 10 20.91 9.52 25.74
CA GLY A 10 19.96 8.94 24.78
C GLY A 10 18.52 9.43 24.91
N VAL A 11 17.58 8.65 24.35
CA VAL A 11 16.15 8.98 24.32
C VAL A 11 15.36 7.99 25.15
N THR A 12 14.61 8.48 26.13
CA THR A 12 13.64 7.69 26.90
C THR A 12 12.23 8.03 26.43
N ALA A 13 11.46 7.02 26.02
CA ALA A 13 10.06 7.18 25.66
C ALA A 13 9.15 6.62 26.75
N ILE A 14 8.29 7.46 27.31
CA ILE A 14 7.25 7.05 28.26
C ILE A 14 5.91 7.14 27.52
N ASP A 15 5.24 6.01 27.35
CA ASP A 15 3.91 5.95 26.76
C ASP A 15 2.89 5.52 27.82
N GLY A 16 2.14 6.49 28.34
CA GLY A 16 1.09 6.24 29.33
C GLY A 16 -0.25 5.82 28.72
N ARG A 17 -0.32 5.55 27.42
CA ARG A 17 -1.56 5.13 26.74
C ARG A 17 -1.78 3.62 26.91
N THR A 18 -3.03 3.20 26.80
CA THR A 18 -3.33 1.76 26.79
C THR A 18 -2.84 1.11 25.49
N LEU A 19 -2.74 -0.22 25.49
CA LEU A 19 -2.42 -0.98 24.28
C LEU A 19 -3.45 -0.72 23.16
N GLU A 20 -4.73 -0.56 23.53
CA GLU A 20 -5.82 -0.33 22.59
C GLU A 20 -5.78 1.07 21.97
N ASP A 21 -5.46 2.09 22.77
CA ASP A 21 -5.22 3.45 22.28
C ASP A 21 -4.05 3.48 21.28
N THR A 22 -2.98 2.77 21.61
CA THR A 22 -1.77 2.68 20.78
C THR A 22 -2.07 1.98 19.46
N ARG A 23 -2.82 0.86 19.49
CA ARG A 23 -3.27 0.16 18.27
C ARG A 23 -4.14 1.06 17.40
N THR A 24 -5.09 1.77 18.01
CA THR A 24 -5.98 2.69 17.30
C THR A 24 -5.19 3.80 16.61
N GLU A 25 -4.24 4.42 17.29
CA GLU A 25 -3.38 5.45 16.70
C GLU A 25 -2.53 4.89 15.55
N CYS A 26 -1.91 3.72 15.73
CA CYS A 26 -1.12 3.08 14.67
C CYS A 26 -1.97 2.79 13.42
N ILE A 27 -3.21 2.33 13.59
CA ILE A 27 -4.14 2.10 12.47
C ILE A 27 -4.48 3.42 11.78
N GLN A 28 -4.75 4.48 12.53
CA GLN A 28 -5.05 5.79 11.94
C GLN A 28 -3.83 6.39 11.22
N LEU A 29 -2.63 6.21 11.78
CA LEU A 29 -1.39 6.61 11.13
C LEU A 29 -1.17 5.87 9.82
N ALA A 30 -1.38 4.55 9.81
CA ALA A 30 -1.28 3.73 8.61
C ALA A 30 -2.29 4.20 7.55
N ARG A 31 -3.57 4.42 7.93
CA ARG A 31 -4.59 4.96 7.03
C ARG A 31 -4.18 6.28 6.38
N ARG A 32 -3.76 7.24 7.20
CA ARG A 32 -3.30 8.55 6.71
C ARG A 32 -2.12 8.40 5.75
N LYS A 33 -1.12 7.58 6.11
CA LYS A 33 0.05 7.35 5.27
C LYS A 33 -0.30 6.68 3.95
N THR A 34 -1.24 5.74 3.94
CA THR A 34 -1.78 5.15 2.71
C THR A 34 -2.46 6.19 1.84
N THR A 35 -3.32 7.04 2.42
CA THR A 35 -3.98 8.14 1.68
C THR A 35 -2.95 9.11 1.08
N GLU A 36 -1.99 9.58 1.88
CA GLU A 36 -0.90 10.45 1.42
C GLU A 36 -0.11 9.81 0.27
N ALA A 37 0.19 8.51 0.37
CA ALA A 37 0.90 7.78 -0.69
C ALA A 37 0.07 7.70 -1.97
N ILE A 38 -1.22 7.40 -1.88
CA ILE A 38 -2.14 7.36 -3.03
C ILE A 38 -2.22 8.75 -3.69
N GLU A 39 -2.45 9.80 -2.90
CA GLU A 39 -2.54 11.18 -3.41
C GLU A 39 -1.22 11.63 -4.06
N SER A 40 -0.08 11.28 -3.45
CA SER A 40 1.24 11.63 -3.98
C SER A 40 1.67 10.79 -5.19
N SER A 41 1.05 9.65 -5.44
CA SER A 41 1.39 8.74 -6.55
C SER A 41 0.95 9.24 -7.92
N GLY A 42 0.21 10.36 -8.01
CA GLY A 42 -0.34 10.86 -9.27
C GLY A 42 -1.53 10.05 -9.81
N ILE A 43 -2.03 9.08 -9.05
CA ILE A 43 -3.23 8.27 -9.35
C ILE A 43 -4.39 8.68 -8.43
N ASP A 44 -4.61 9.99 -8.31
CA ASP A 44 -5.71 10.54 -7.52
C ASP A 44 -7.07 10.30 -8.19
N GLU A 45 -8.16 10.53 -7.44
CA GLU A 45 -9.54 10.39 -7.94
C GLU A 45 -9.77 11.21 -9.23
N LYS A 46 -9.10 12.35 -9.36
CA LYS A 46 -9.13 13.17 -10.58
C LYS A 46 -8.44 12.49 -11.76
N THR A 47 -7.32 11.79 -11.55
CA THR A 47 -6.66 11.01 -12.60
C THR A 47 -7.53 9.85 -13.07
N GLN A 48 -8.25 9.19 -12.17
CA GLN A 48 -9.22 8.15 -12.56
C GLN A 48 -10.41 8.75 -13.33
N LEU A 49 -10.96 9.88 -12.88
CA LEU A 49 -12.04 10.59 -13.57
C LEU A 49 -11.60 11.14 -14.94
N ASN A 50 -10.36 11.63 -15.07
CA ASN A 50 -9.79 12.12 -16.32
C ASN A 50 -9.56 10.98 -17.33
N ALA A 51 -9.18 9.78 -16.87
CA ALA A 51 -9.11 8.58 -17.70
C ALA A 51 -10.50 8.12 -18.17
N ILE A 52 -11.51 8.16 -17.29
CA ILE A 52 -12.91 7.83 -17.62
C ILE A 52 -13.52 8.85 -18.59
N ALA A 53 -13.19 10.14 -18.43
CA ALA A 53 -13.64 11.24 -19.28
C ALA A 53 -12.91 11.31 -20.64
N GLY A 54 -11.93 10.43 -20.90
CA GLY A 54 -11.19 10.40 -22.17
C GLY A 54 -10.21 11.57 -22.36
N ILE A 55 -9.79 12.23 -21.29
CA ILE A 55 -8.84 13.35 -21.33
C ILE A 55 -7.41 12.84 -21.59
N TYR A 56 -7.13 11.59 -21.24
CA TYR A 56 -5.87 10.94 -21.60
C TYR A 56 -5.96 10.25 -22.96
N PRO A 57 -4.85 10.24 -23.73
CA PRO A 57 -4.80 9.51 -24.99
C PRO A 57 -5.25 8.05 -24.78
N PRO A 58 -5.99 7.45 -25.73
CA PRO A 58 -6.47 6.08 -25.62
C PRO A 58 -5.37 5.08 -25.23
N GLU A 59 -4.15 5.26 -25.73
CA GLU A 59 -3.00 4.43 -25.36
C GLU A 59 -2.67 4.45 -23.86
N ARG A 60 -2.79 5.61 -23.19
CA ARG A 60 -2.54 5.73 -21.75
C ARG A 60 -3.65 5.06 -20.95
N CYS A 61 -4.90 5.18 -21.38
CA CYS A 61 -6.02 4.49 -20.76
C CYS A 61 -5.90 2.97 -20.86
N GLU A 62 -5.50 2.44 -22.02
CA GLU A 62 -5.26 1.00 -22.19
C GLU A 62 -4.04 0.50 -21.43
N ALA A 63 -2.98 1.30 -21.30
CA ALA A 63 -1.83 0.98 -20.47
C ALA A 63 -2.22 0.85 -18.98
N ILE A 64 -3.02 1.80 -18.45
CA ILE A 64 -3.54 1.76 -17.08
C ILE A 64 -4.39 0.51 -16.86
N LYS A 65 -5.34 0.23 -17.76
CA LYS A 65 -6.20 -0.96 -17.66
C LYS A 65 -5.40 -2.26 -17.68
N SER A 66 -4.41 -2.35 -18.57
CA SER A 66 -3.55 -3.53 -18.71
C SER A 66 -2.70 -3.76 -17.47
N TYR A 67 -2.11 -2.69 -16.89
CA TYR A 67 -1.35 -2.77 -15.64
C TYR A 67 -2.21 -3.25 -14.47
N ILE A 68 -3.42 -2.70 -14.32
CA ILE A 68 -4.37 -3.12 -13.28
C ILE A 68 -4.75 -4.60 -13.45
N ALA A 69 -5.00 -5.05 -14.68
CA ALA A 69 -5.31 -6.46 -14.95
C ALA A 69 -4.14 -7.39 -14.59
N ALA A 70 -2.91 -7.00 -14.90
CA ALA A 70 -1.71 -7.76 -14.53
C ALA A 70 -1.55 -7.87 -13.00
N CYS A 71 -1.69 -6.76 -12.27
CA CYS A 71 -1.66 -6.76 -10.80
C CYS A 71 -2.73 -7.68 -10.21
N ARG A 72 -3.94 -7.67 -10.77
CA ARG A 72 -5.04 -8.53 -10.31
C ARG A 72 -4.73 -10.02 -10.52
N ASN A 73 -4.17 -10.38 -11.68
CA ASN A 73 -3.81 -11.76 -11.97
C ASN A 73 -2.69 -12.25 -11.04
N GLU A 74 -1.70 -11.40 -10.77
CA GLU A 74 -0.62 -11.73 -9.84
C GLU A 74 -1.14 -11.92 -8.40
N TYR A 75 -2.08 -11.07 -7.96
CA TYR A 75 -2.74 -11.25 -6.67
C TYR A 75 -3.48 -12.60 -6.59
N LEU A 76 -4.20 -12.98 -7.65
CA LEU A 76 -4.89 -14.27 -7.71
C LEU A 76 -3.92 -15.46 -7.70
N ARG A 77 -2.75 -15.34 -8.36
CA ARG A 77 -1.67 -16.33 -8.29
C ARG A 77 -1.17 -16.48 -6.86
N CYS A 78 -0.84 -15.36 -6.19
CA CYS A 78 -0.37 -15.37 -4.81
C CYS A 78 -1.41 -16.01 -3.88
N LYS A 79 -2.68 -15.63 -4.02
CA LYS A 79 -3.79 -16.22 -3.25
C LYS A 79 -3.90 -17.72 -3.47
N ALA A 80 -3.79 -18.20 -4.70
CA ALA A 80 -3.87 -19.63 -5.01
C ALA A 80 -2.71 -20.41 -4.36
N LEU A 81 -1.50 -19.86 -4.39
CA LEU A 81 -0.33 -20.49 -3.76
C LEU A 81 -0.45 -20.54 -2.24
N ILE A 82 -0.87 -19.44 -1.60
CA ILE A 82 -1.06 -19.38 -0.14
C ILE A 82 -2.12 -20.39 0.29
N LEU A 83 -3.23 -20.51 -0.44
CA LEU A 83 -4.29 -21.47 -0.13
C LEU A 83 -3.87 -22.93 -0.35
N ALA A 84 -2.90 -23.18 -1.23
CA ALA A 84 -2.36 -24.50 -1.51
C ALA A 84 -1.16 -24.88 -0.61
N ALA A 85 -0.59 -23.91 0.12
CA ALA A 85 0.54 -24.12 1.00
C ALA A 85 0.18 -25.10 2.12
N THR A 86 1.10 -26.01 2.44
CA THR A 86 0.92 -27.04 3.46
C THR A 86 1.62 -26.71 4.77
N SER A 87 2.38 -25.61 4.79
CA SER A 87 3.05 -25.07 5.97
C SER A 87 3.07 -23.55 5.97
N ASN A 88 3.34 -22.95 7.14
CA ASN A 88 3.46 -21.50 7.26
C ASN A 88 4.67 -20.96 6.48
N ASP A 89 5.80 -21.67 6.48
CA ASP A 89 7.01 -21.26 5.76
C ASP A 89 6.76 -21.17 4.24
N GLU A 90 5.98 -22.10 3.68
CA GLU A 90 5.57 -22.07 2.27
C GLU A 90 4.64 -20.89 1.96
N ALA A 91 3.72 -20.56 2.86
CA ALA A 91 2.83 -19.41 2.71
C ALA A 91 3.60 -18.08 2.81
N ASP A 92 4.53 -17.96 3.76
CA ASP A 92 5.34 -16.76 4.01
C ASP A 92 6.36 -16.51 2.88
N ALA A 93 6.78 -17.56 2.18
CA ALA A 93 7.64 -17.45 1.01
C ALA A 93 6.94 -16.87 -0.23
N VAL A 94 5.60 -16.78 -0.25
CA VAL A 94 4.86 -16.23 -1.39
C VAL A 94 5.05 -14.72 -1.47
N GLN A 95 5.86 -14.28 -2.43
CA GLN A 95 6.08 -12.86 -2.71
C GLN A 95 5.24 -12.40 -3.89
N PHE A 96 4.68 -11.20 -3.78
CA PHE A 96 3.99 -10.52 -4.87
C PHE A 96 5.02 -9.92 -5.84
N ALA A 97 5.04 -10.41 -7.07
CA ALA A 97 5.88 -9.85 -8.12
C ALA A 97 5.13 -8.74 -8.85
N ALA A 98 5.32 -7.49 -8.42
CA ALA A 98 4.68 -6.36 -9.08
C ALA A 98 5.02 -6.34 -10.58
N PRO A 99 4.02 -6.28 -11.48
CA PRO A 99 4.29 -6.12 -12.90
C PRO A 99 5.02 -4.78 -13.15
N PRO A 100 5.78 -4.66 -14.24
CA PRO A 100 6.45 -3.41 -14.56
C PRO A 100 5.42 -2.31 -14.77
N VAL A 101 5.68 -1.14 -14.18
CA VAL A 101 4.87 0.06 -14.40
C VAL A 101 5.13 0.55 -15.84
N PRO A 102 4.10 0.69 -16.69
CA PRO A 102 4.28 1.22 -18.04
C PRO A 102 4.88 2.64 -18.02
N GLU A 103 5.67 2.99 -19.04
CA GLU A 103 6.25 4.33 -19.15
C GLU A 103 5.14 5.40 -19.27
N GLY A 104 5.26 6.48 -18.50
CA GLY A 104 4.29 7.58 -18.50
C GLY A 104 3.01 7.34 -17.70
N LEU A 105 3.00 6.30 -16.88
CA LEU A 105 1.96 6.06 -15.86
C LEU A 105 2.27 6.80 -14.57
#